data_AF-A0A519RWI4-F1
#
_entry.id   AF-A0A519RWI4-F1
#
_cell.length_a   1.000
_cell.length_b   1.000
_cell.length_c   1.000
_cell.angle_alpha   90.00
_cell.angle_beta   90.00
_cell.angle_gamma   90.00
#
_symmetry.space_group_name_H-M   'P 1'
#
loop_
_entity.id
_entity.type
_entity.pdbx_description
1 polymer ?
#
loop_
_entity_poly.entity_id
_entity_poly.type
_entity_poly.pdbx_seq_one_letter_code
_entity_poly.pdbx_strand_id
1 'polypeptide(L)'
;MAKWRGRPTTEEAVRGPKPASTVLTPTEEAAIVLFRQQTLLPLDDCLYALQESIPTLSRSALHRCFQRHGISRLPPNEAAVEAKKAKFKD
;
A
#
# COMPACT_ATOMS: atom_id res chain seq x y z
N MET A 1 18.58 30.55 -25.16
CA MET A 1 18.83 31.05 -23.78
C MET A 1 18.46 29.94 -22.78
N ALA A 2 19.40 29.48 -21.96
CA ALA A 2 19.22 28.29 -21.11
C ALA A 2 18.35 28.61 -19.86
N LYS A 3 17.23 27.88 -19.70
CA LYS A 3 16.20 28.05 -18.65
C LYS A 3 16.68 27.84 -17.19
N TRP A 4 17.95 27.53 -16.96
CA TRP A 4 18.47 27.06 -15.68
C TRP A 4 19.24 28.12 -14.88
N ARG A 5 19.63 29.24 -15.51
CA ARG A 5 20.49 30.25 -14.88
C ARG A 5 19.80 31.15 -13.83
N GLY A 6 18.48 31.09 -13.72
CA GLY A 6 17.70 31.93 -12.80
C GLY A 6 17.05 31.19 -11.62
N ARG A 7 17.49 29.97 -11.29
CA ARG A 7 16.90 29.22 -10.17
C ARG A 7 17.54 29.65 -8.83
N PRO A 8 16.75 30.05 -7.82
CA PRO A 8 17.26 30.44 -6.50
C PRO A 8 17.64 29.23 -5.62
N THR A 9 17.15 28.03 -5.94
CA THR A 9 17.39 26.81 -5.18
C THR A 9 17.70 25.64 -6.12
N THR A 10 18.67 24.81 -5.71
CA THR A 10 19.09 23.58 -6.42
C THR A 10 18.19 22.39 -6.07
N GLU A 11 17.41 22.47 -5.01
CA GLU A 11 16.58 21.37 -4.54
C GLU A 11 15.38 21.10 -5.46
N GLU A 12 15.15 19.83 -5.74
CA GLU A 12 14.01 19.36 -6.50
C GLU A 12 12.76 19.41 -5.61
N ALA A 13 11.91 20.42 -5.82
CA ALA A 13 10.61 20.48 -5.16
C ALA A 13 9.77 19.26 -5.55
N VAL A 14 9.09 18.65 -4.56
CA VAL A 14 8.18 17.53 -4.78
C VAL A 14 7.13 17.93 -5.83
N ARG A 15 7.29 17.42 -7.05
CA ARG A 15 6.45 17.77 -8.19
C ARG A 15 5.50 16.61 -8.47
N GLY A 16 4.28 16.73 -7.95
CA GLY A 16 3.21 15.79 -8.27
C GLY A 16 1.94 16.07 -7.47
N PRO A 17 0.75 15.74 -8.01
CA PRO A 17 -0.48 15.77 -7.24
C PRO A 17 -0.36 14.81 -6.04
N LYS A 18 -0.76 15.28 -4.85
CA LYS A 18 -0.97 14.39 -3.70
C LYS A 18 -2.04 13.37 -4.12
N PRO A 19 -1.83 12.06 -3.93
CA PRO A 19 -2.78 11.06 -4.41
C PRO A 19 -4.13 11.22 -3.69
N ALA A 20 -5.07 11.88 -4.36
CA ALA A 20 -6.41 12.15 -3.86
C ALA A 20 -7.44 11.54 -4.82
N SER A 21 -7.55 10.22 -4.75
CA SER A 21 -8.74 9.51 -5.24
C SER A 21 -8.79 8.21 -4.45
N THR A 22 -9.44 8.28 -3.29
CA THR A 22 -9.74 7.10 -2.49
C THR A 22 -11.17 6.72 -2.81
N VAL A 23 -11.36 5.53 -3.38
CA VAL A 23 -12.71 4.97 -3.63
C VAL A 23 -13.39 4.63 -2.29
N LEU A 24 -12.60 4.42 -1.24
CA LEU A 24 -13.07 4.13 0.11
C LEU A 24 -13.33 5.40 0.91
N THR A 25 -14.39 5.35 1.70
CA THR A 25 -14.65 6.31 2.77
C THR A 25 -13.63 6.13 3.92
N PRO A 26 -13.37 7.18 4.71
CA PRO A 26 -12.44 7.08 5.85
C PRO A 26 -12.86 6.03 6.88
N THR A 27 -14.16 5.78 7.04
CA THR A 27 -14.70 4.75 7.93
C THR A 27 -14.37 3.35 7.43
N GLU A 28 -14.57 3.07 6.14
CA GLU A 28 -14.20 1.78 5.53
C GLU A 28 -12.69 1.57 5.59
N GLU A 29 -11.90 2.62 5.35
CA GLU A 29 -10.45 2.56 5.43
C GLU A 29 -9.98 2.16 6.85
N ALA A 30 -10.56 2.74 7.89
CA ALA A 30 -10.26 2.38 9.28
C ALA A 30 -10.65 0.93 9.60
N ALA A 31 -11.82 0.48 9.14
CA ALA A 31 -12.26 -0.90 9.34
C ALA A 31 -11.31 -1.91 8.69
N ILE A 32 -10.84 -1.63 7.47
CA ILE A 32 -9.91 -2.50 6.73
C ILE A 32 -8.54 -2.54 7.39
N VAL A 33 -8.04 -1.40 7.88
CA VAL A 33 -6.77 -1.32 8.62
C VAL A 33 -6.84 -2.15 9.91
N LEU A 34 -7.92 -1.99 10.68
CA LEU A 34 -8.13 -2.73 11.91
C LEU A 34 -8.26 -4.24 11.64
N PHE A 35 -9.04 -4.62 10.62
CA PHE A 35 -9.19 -6.01 10.20
C PHE A 35 -7.84 -6.66 9.86
N ARG A 36 -6.99 -5.96 9.11
CA ARG A 36 -5.66 -6.46 8.72
C ARG A 36 -4.74 -6.65 9.92
N GLN A 37 -4.80 -5.74 10.91
CA GLN A 37 -3.99 -5.85 12.12
C GLN A 37 -4.44 -7.02 13.01
N GLN A 38 -5.75 -7.30 13.06
CA GLN A 38 -6.30 -8.37 13.89
C GLN A 38 -6.13 -9.76 13.27
N THR A 39 -6.33 -9.90 11.97
CA THR A 39 -6.43 -11.21 11.32
C THR A 39 -5.11 -11.74 10.78
N LEU A 40 -4.14 -10.87 10.47
CA LEU A 40 -2.85 -11.24 9.85
C LEU A 40 -3.02 -12.15 8.62
N LEU A 41 -4.13 -12.00 7.90
CA LEU A 41 -4.41 -12.72 6.66
C LEU A 41 -3.59 -12.14 5.50
N PRO A 42 -3.24 -12.96 4.48
CA PRO A 42 -2.64 -12.45 3.26
C PRO A 42 -3.61 -11.53 2.50
N LEU A 43 -3.07 -10.75 1.57
CA LEU A 43 -3.80 -9.67 0.87
C LEU A 43 -5.10 -10.15 0.21
N ASP A 44 -5.03 -11.28 -0.48
CA ASP A 44 -6.14 -11.81 -1.29
C ASP A 44 -7.25 -12.42 -0.41
N ASP A 45 -6.89 -13.04 0.73
CA ASP A 45 -7.89 -13.52 1.71
C ASP A 45 -8.61 -12.35 2.40
N CYS A 46 -7.90 -11.26 2.70
CA CYS A 46 -8.54 -10.04 3.20
C CYS A 46 -9.54 -9.48 2.18
N LEU A 47 -9.19 -9.51 0.89
CA LEU A 47 -10.09 -9.03 -0.17
C LEU A 47 -11.38 -9.86 -0.19
N TYR A 48 -11.27 -11.19 -0.16
CA TYR A 48 -12.44 -12.06 -0.21
C TYR A 48 -13.37 -11.83 1.00
N ALA A 49 -12.81 -11.73 2.21
CA ALA A 49 -13.58 -11.47 3.42
C ALA A 49 -14.29 -10.10 3.41
N LEU A 50 -13.63 -9.08 2.85
CA LEU A 50 -14.16 -7.71 2.81
C LEU A 50 -15.11 -7.47 1.64
N GLN A 51 -15.05 -8.27 0.59
CA GLN A 51 -15.91 -8.15 -0.59
C GLN A 51 -17.39 -8.41 -0.28
N GLU A 52 -17.68 -9.23 0.75
CA GLU A 52 -19.03 -9.44 1.29
C GLU A 52 -19.63 -8.15 1.84
N SER A 53 -18.80 -7.29 2.46
CA SER A 53 -19.24 -6.03 3.08
C SER A 53 -19.17 -4.84 2.12
N ILE A 54 -18.18 -4.85 1.21
CA ILE A 54 -17.91 -3.75 0.26
C ILE A 54 -17.70 -4.36 -1.13
N PRO A 55 -18.77 -4.56 -1.92
CA PRO A 55 -18.68 -5.24 -3.21
C PRO A 55 -17.91 -4.44 -4.27
N THR A 56 -17.75 -3.13 -4.08
CA THR A 56 -16.99 -2.23 -4.97
C THR A 56 -15.48 -2.24 -4.68
N LEU A 57 -15.05 -3.00 -3.66
CA LEU A 57 -13.65 -3.07 -3.25
C LEU A 57 -12.82 -3.76 -4.34
N SER A 58 -11.79 -3.06 -4.83
CA SER A 58 -10.82 -3.63 -5.75
C SER A 58 -9.51 -3.98 -5.05
N ARG A 59 -8.81 -4.99 -5.56
CA ARG A 59 -7.47 -5.40 -5.09
C ARG A 59 -6.48 -4.24 -5.05
N SER A 60 -6.49 -3.38 -6.06
CA SER A 60 -5.61 -2.22 -6.15
C SER A 60 -5.94 -1.15 -5.10
N ALA A 61 -7.23 -0.90 -4.83
CA ALA A 61 -7.65 0.01 -3.77
C ALA A 61 -7.21 -0.48 -2.38
N LEU A 62 -7.44 -1.77 -2.10
CA LEU A 62 -7.01 -2.40 -0.83
C LEU A 62 -5.48 -2.40 -0.68
N HIS A 63 -4.74 -2.73 -1.74
CA HIS A 63 -3.28 -2.66 -1.72
C HIS A 63 -2.76 -1.23 -1.47
N ARG A 64 -3.34 -0.22 -2.13
CA ARG A 64 -2.96 1.19 -1.92
C ARG A 64 -3.29 1.69 -0.51
N CYS A 65 -4.43 1.26 0.05
CA CYS A 65 -4.80 1.51 1.44
C CYS A 65 -3.71 0.95 2.38
N PHE A 66 -3.36 -0.33 2.26
CA PHE A 66 -2.32 -0.93 3.10
C PHE A 66 -0.93 -0.30 2.92
N GLN A 67 -0.59 0.13 1.71
CA GLN A 67 0.68 0.81 1.45
C GLN A 67 0.72 2.20 2.08
N ARG A 68 -0.38 2.95 2.06
CA ARG A 68 -0.52 4.26 2.72
C ARG A 68 -0.40 4.14 4.24
N HIS A 69 -0.96 3.08 4.82
CA HIS A 69 -0.90 2.81 6.26
C HIS A 69 0.34 2.03 6.71
N GLY A 70 1.24 1.67 5.80
CA GLY A 70 2.48 0.94 6.13
C GLY A 70 2.29 -0.53 6.54
N ILE A 71 1.08 -1.09 6.40
CA ILE A 71 0.71 -2.46 6.81
C ILE A 71 0.67 -3.47 5.65
N SER A 72 1.21 -3.09 4.50
CA SER A 72 1.31 -3.96 3.32
C SER A 72 2.13 -5.22 3.60
N ARG A 73 3.21 -5.10 4.39
CA ARG A 73 4.03 -6.23 4.83
C ARG A 73 3.43 -6.83 6.10
N LEU A 74 3.10 -8.12 6.06
CA LEU A 74 2.82 -8.87 7.27
C LEU A 74 4.10 -8.97 8.11
N PRO A 75 3.99 -9.00 9.46
CA PRO A 75 5.11 -9.40 10.29
C PRO A 75 5.60 -10.77 9.81
N PRO A 76 6.92 -11.02 9.78
CA PRO A 76 7.44 -12.31 9.39
C PRO A 76 6.84 -13.36 10.32
N ASN A 77 5.91 -14.16 9.80
CA ASN A 77 5.53 -15.40 10.43
C ASN A 77 6.80 -16.25 10.45
N GLU A 78 7.19 -16.80 11.59
CA GLU A 78 8.46 -17.52 11.75
C GLU A 78 8.61 -18.64 10.69
N ALA A 79 7.49 -19.18 10.19
CA ALA A 79 7.41 -20.15 9.10
C ALA A 79 7.80 -19.64 7.70
N ALA A 80 7.72 -18.33 7.42
CA ALA A 80 7.99 -17.77 6.08
C ALA A 80 9.45 -17.31 5.88
N VAL A 81 10.23 -17.24 6.96
CA VAL A 81 11.65 -16.84 6.91
C VAL A 81 12.51 -17.92 6.23
N GLU A 82 12.08 -19.18 6.28
CA GLU A 82 12.79 -20.30 5.67
C GLU A 82 12.59 -20.42 4.15
N ALA A 83 11.47 -19.92 3.60
CA ALA A 83 11.13 -20.10 2.18
C ALA A 83 11.80 -19.11 1.21
N LYS A 84 12.50 -18.08 1.70
CA LYS A 84 13.08 -17.01 0.86
C LYS A 84 14.61 -16.98 0.91
N LYS A 85 15.27 -18.05 0.46
CA LYS A 85 16.68 -18.00 0.04
C LYS A 85 16.96 -18.81 -1.24
N ALA A 86 16.14 -18.65 -2.27
CA ALA A 86 16.59 -19.01 -3.62
C ALA A 86 17.33 -17.80 -4.21
N LYS A 87 18.67 -17.81 -4.10
CA LYS A 87 19.52 -16.83 -4.82
C LYS A 87 19.41 -17.14 -6.31
N PHE A 88 19.04 -16.13 -7.11
CA PHE A 88 19.20 -16.17 -8.56
C PHE A 88 20.68 -16.37 -8.87
N LYS A 89 20.99 -17.40 -9.65
CA LYS A 89 22.34 -17.80 -10.03
C LYS A 89 22.54 -17.37 -11.47
N ASP A 90 23.49 -16.46 -11.70
CA ASP A 90 23.98 -16.07 -13.03
C ASP A 90 24.89 -17.18 -13.58
#